data_AF-A0AAV9FM65-F1
#
_entry.id   AF-A0AAV9FM65-F1
#
_cell.length_a   1.000
_cell.length_b   1.000
_cell.length_c   1.000
_cell.angle_alpha   90.00
_cell.angle_beta   90.00
_cell.angle_gamma   90.00
#
_symmetry.space_group_name_H-M   'P 1'
#
loop_
_entity.id
_entity.type
_entity.pdbx_description
1 polymer ?
#
loop_
_entity_poly.entity_id
_entity_poly.type
_entity_poly.pdbx_seq_one_letter_code
_entity_poly.pdbx_strand_id
1 'polypeptide(L)'
;MEHTVIPAIASLNRKDNEGARNLLRIALQVLIVRAVNVIILASDDMSNLLPRDDPLLKRCVNPMDALARSTIQWAKSMHQNL
;
A
#
# COMPACT_ATOMS: atom_id res chain seq x y z
N MET A 1 5.32 -1.63 15.48
CA MET A 1 4.28 -1.14 14.54
C MET A 1 3.30 -0.23 15.25
N GLU A 2 2.92 -0.52 16.49
CA GLU A 2 2.01 0.33 17.28
C GLU A 2 2.48 1.79 17.34
N HIS A 3 3.77 2.04 17.61
CA HIS A 3 4.32 3.39 17.70
C HIS A 3 4.47 4.15 16.37
N THR A 4 4.14 3.54 15.23
CA THR A 4 4.25 4.20 13.91
C THR A 4 2.93 4.17 13.15
N VAL A 5 2.24 3.03 13.12
CA VAL A 5 0.97 2.85 12.40
C VAL A 5 -0.19 3.51 13.14
N ILE A 6 -0.30 3.35 14.46
CA ILE A 6 -1.39 3.97 15.23
C ILE A 6 -1.30 5.51 15.13
N PRO A 7 -0.12 6.13 15.31
CA PRO A 7 0.04 7.56 15.06
C PRO A 7 -0.24 7.97 13.62
N ALA A 8 0.15 7.17 12.62
CA ALA A 8 -0.13 7.49 11.21
C ALA A 8 -1.63 7.59 10.94
N ILE A 9 -2.42 6.65 11.48
CA ILE A 9 -3.89 6.66 11.39
C ILE A 9 -4.46 7.88 12.14
N ALA A 10 -3.93 8.19 13.33
CA ALA A 10 -4.37 9.36 14.09
C ALA A 10 -4.10 10.68 13.36
N SER A 11 -2.93 10.84 12.74
CA SER A 11 -2.61 12.01 11.90
C SER A 11 -3.52 12.09 10.67
N LEU A 12 -3.76 10.96 10.01
CA LEU A 12 -4.66 10.89 8.85
C LEU A 12 -6.09 11.33 9.20
N ASN A 13 -6.62 10.85 10.33
CA ASN A 13 -7.94 11.26 10.84
C ASN A 13 -8.02 12.76 11.16
N ARG A 14 -6.89 13.39 11.50
CA ARG A 14 -6.76 14.83 11.72
C ARG A 14 -6.50 15.62 10.43
N LYS A 15 -6.51 14.96 9.27
CA LYS A 15 -6.17 15.52 7.95
C LYS A 15 -4.73 16.02 7.84
N ASP A 16 -3.85 15.59 8.74
CA ASP A 16 -2.42 15.82 8.66
C ASP A 16 -1.77 14.75 7.75
N ASN A 17 -1.94 14.96 6.44
CA ASN A 17 -1.47 14.02 5.42
C ASN A 17 0.06 13.92 5.39
N GLU A 18 0.78 15.00 5.69
CA GLU A 18 2.25 15.00 5.71
C GLU A 18 2.77 14.18 6.89
N GLY A 19 2.23 14.39 8.09
CA GLY A 19 2.57 13.61 9.27
C GLY A 19 2.21 12.14 9.10
N ALA A 20 1.00 11.84 8.60
CA ALA A 20 0.57 10.47 8.33
C ALA A 20 1.48 9.77 7.30
N ARG A 21 1.84 10.47 6.22
CA ARG A 21 2.75 9.96 5.18
C ARG A 21 4.13 9.65 5.75
N ASN A 22 4.72 10.55 6.53
CA ASN A 22 6.05 10.34 7.12
C ASN A 22 6.07 9.13 8.05
N LEU A 23 5.05 9.02 8.92
CA LEU A 23 4.92 7.88 9.84
C LEU A 23 4.70 6.56 9.09
N LEU A 24 3.90 6.57 8.02
CA LEU A 24 3.72 5.40 7.15
C LEU A 24 5.05 5.00 6.48
N ARG A 25 5.83 5.95 5.94
CA ARG A 25 7.14 5.65 5.34
C ARG A 25 8.09 5.00 6.34
N ILE A 26 8.13 5.51 7.58
CA ILE A 26 8.93 4.90 8.66
C ILE A 26 8.44 3.48 8.95
N ALA A 27 7.13 3.27 9.06
CA ALA A 27 6.56 1.95 9.32
C ALA A 27 6.94 0.94 8.22
N LEU A 28 6.86 1.33 6.95
CA LEU A 28 7.25 0.49 5.82
C LEU A 28 8.75 0.16 5.83
N GLN A 29 9.60 1.17 6.10
CA GLN A 29 11.04 0.95 6.20
C GLN A 29 11.40 -0.02 7.32
N VAL A 30 10.76 0.08 8.48
CA VAL A 30 10.95 -0.89 9.58
C VAL A 30 10.60 -2.32 9.13
N LEU A 31 9.50 -2.50 8.39
CA LEU A 31 9.14 -3.82 7.86
C LEU A 31 10.17 -4.34 6.85
N ILE A 32 10.67 -3.47 5.97
CA ILE A 32 11.69 -3.82 4.98
C ILE A 32 13.00 -4.23 5.65
N VAL A 33 13.47 -3.46 6.65
CA VAL A 33 14.68 -3.78 7.42
C VAL A 33 14.52 -5.10 8.20
N ARG A 34 13.29 -5.44 8.60
CA ARG A 34 12.95 -6.72 9.22
C ARG A 34 12.77 -7.88 8.22
N ALA A 35 13.18 -7.70 6.96
CA ALA A 35 13.12 -8.70 5.91
C ALA A 35 11.70 -9.25 5.63
N VAL A 36 10.67 -8.42 5.80
CA VAL A 36 9.31 -8.76 5.37
C VAL A 36 9.30 -8.88 3.84
N ASN A 37 8.89 -10.04 3.33
CA ASN A 37 8.97 -10.34 1.90
C ASN A 37 7.92 -9.60 1.06
N VAL A 38 6.71 -9.44 1.62
CA VAL A 38 5.57 -8.78 0.97
C VAL A 38 4.84 -7.93 1.99
N ILE A 39 4.61 -6.65 1.67
CA ILE A 39 3.79 -5.76 2.50
C ILE A 39 2.46 -5.54 1.80
N ILE A 40 1.34 -5.74 2.50
CA ILE A 40 0.01 -5.52 1.95
C ILE A 40 -0.51 -4.18 2.45
N LEU A 41 -0.80 -3.25 1.52
CA LEU A 41 -1.46 -1.99 1.82
C LEU A 41 -2.96 -2.16 1.63
N ALA A 42 -3.65 -2.58 2.69
CA ALA A 42 -5.07 -2.93 2.66
C ALA A 42 -6.03 -1.73 2.83
N SER A 43 -5.51 -0.51 2.96
CA SER A 43 -6.29 0.73 3.09
C SER A 43 -5.94 1.67 1.94
N ASP A 44 -6.95 2.05 1.17
CA ASP A 44 -6.77 2.98 0.07
C ASP A 44 -6.30 4.35 0.57
N ASP A 45 -6.85 4.84 1.68
CA ASP A 45 -6.42 6.10 2.30
C ASP A 45 -4.92 6.07 2.64
N MET A 46 -4.42 4.97 3.21
CA MET A 46 -2.99 4.83 3.49
C MET A 46 -2.16 4.69 2.20
N SER A 47 -2.65 3.95 1.21
CA SER A 47 -1.93 3.79 -0.06
C SER A 47 -1.80 5.11 -0.82
N ASN A 48 -2.82 5.97 -0.75
CA ASN A 48 -2.89 7.26 -1.41
C ASN A 48 -2.03 8.34 -0.72
N LEU A 49 -1.50 8.08 0.49
CA LEU A 49 -0.56 8.98 1.15
C LEU A 49 0.82 8.98 0.48
N LEU A 50 1.21 7.89 -0.18
CA LEU A 50 2.51 7.78 -0.84
C LEU A 50 2.40 8.29 -2.28
N PRO A 51 3.38 9.07 -2.76
CA PRO A 51 3.48 9.41 -4.18
C PRO A 51 3.54 8.15 -5.04
N ARG A 52 2.99 8.22 -6.25
CA ARG A 52 2.94 7.08 -7.18
C ARG A 52 4.33 6.50 -7.51
N ASP A 53 5.37 7.31 -7.44
CA ASP A 53 6.77 6.98 -7.73
C ASP A 53 7.60 6.66 -6.48
N ASP A 54 6.98 6.58 -5.30
CA ASP A 54 7.68 6.28 -4.06
C ASP A 54 8.34 4.89 -4.13
N PRO A 55 9.67 4.78 -3.91
CA PRO A 55 10.38 3.52 -4.04
C PRO A 55 9.90 2.45 -3.04
N LEU A 56 9.30 2.84 -1.91
CA LEU A 56 8.76 1.90 -0.93
C LEU A 56 7.56 1.13 -1.47
N LEU A 57 6.83 1.68 -2.44
CA LEU A 57 5.69 1.01 -3.08
C LEU A 57 6.12 -0.25 -3.86
N LYS A 58 7.38 -0.36 -4.31
CA LYS A 58 7.89 -1.55 -5.00
C LYS A 58 7.89 -2.82 -4.14
N ARG A 59 7.82 -2.67 -2.81
CA ARG A 59 7.72 -3.79 -1.85
C ARG A 59 6.29 -3.99 -1.33
N CYS A 60 5.36 -3.19 -1.82
CA CYS A 60 3.97 -3.18 -1.39
C CYS A 60 3.05 -3.78 -2.45
N VAL A 61 1.97 -4.39 -2.01
CA VAL A 61 0.85 -4.86 -2.84
C VAL A 61 -0.39 -4.11 -2.41
N ASN A 62 -1.05 -3.42 -3.33
CA ASN A 62 -2.42 -2.95 -3.15
C ASN A 62 -3.37 -4.09 -3.60
N PRO A 63 -4.19 -4.66 -2.69
CA PRO A 63 -5.11 -5.76 -3.01
C PRO A 63 -6.13 -5.42 -4.10
N MET A 64 -6.67 -4.20 -4.08
CA MET A 64 -7.70 -3.77 -5.04
C MET A 64 -7.12 -3.67 -6.45
N ASP A 65 -5.91 -3.13 -6.56
CA ASP A 65 -5.17 -3.05 -7.83
C ASP A 65 -4.76 -4.44 -8.34
N ALA A 66 -4.31 -5.33 -7.45
CA ALA A 66 -4.03 -6.73 -7.79
C ALA A 66 -5.29 -7.48 -8.26
N LEU A 67 -6.42 -7.28 -7.58
CA LEU A 67 -7.71 -7.86 -7.94
C LEU A 67 -8.17 -7.38 -9.32
N ALA A 68 -8.16 -6.06 -9.56
CA ALA A 68 -8.56 -5.48 -10.84
C ALA A 68 -7.74 -6.05 -12.01
N ARG A 69 -6.41 -6.10 -11.87
CA ARG A 69 -5.53 -6.72 -12.89
C ARG A 69 -5.86 -8.19 -13.13
N SER A 70 -6.06 -8.95 -12.06
CA SER A 70 -6.36 -10.39 -12.15
C SER A 70 -7.70 -10.61 -12.88
N THR A 71 -8.72 -9.81 -12.58
CA THR A 71 -10.02 -9.87 -13.25
C THR A 71 -9.91 -9.53 -14.74
N ILE A 72 -9.14 -8.51 -15.12
CA ILE A 72 -8.91 -8.17 -16.52
C ILE A 72 -8.19 -9.32 -17.25
N GLN A 73 -7.16 -9.90 -16.63
CA GLN A 73 -6.44 -11.04 -17.20
C GLN A 73 -7.35 -12.24 -17.40
N TRP A 74 -8.18 -12.56 -16.41
CA TRP A 74 -9.18 -13.62 -16.49
C TRP A 74 -10.16 -13.38 -17.64
N ALA A 75 -10.74 -12.18 -17.75
CA ALA A 75 -11.67 -11.83 -18.81
C ALA A 75 -11.05 -11.94 -20.22
N LYS A 76 -9.78 -11.55 -20.37
CA LYS A 76 -9.02 -11.72 -21.63
C LYS A 76 -8.77 -13.18 -21.98
N SER A 77 -8.43 -14.01 -20.99
CA SER A 77 -8.21 -15.45 -21.22
C SER A 77 -9.47 -16.17 -21.73
N MET A 78 -10.65 -15.71 -21.30
CA MET A 78 -11.92 -16.24 -21.79
C MET A 78 -12.23 -15.83 -23.23
N HIS A 79 -11.77 -14.65 -23.67
CA HIS A 79 -11.93 -14.21 -25.06
C HIS A 79 -10.94 -14.87 -26.04
N GLN A 80 -9.78 -15.33 -25.56
CA GLN A 80 -8.76 -15.99 -26.41
C GLN A 80 -9.03 -17.49 -26.64
N ASN A 81 -10.02 -18.07 -25.95
CA ASN A 81 -10.41 -19.49 -26.06
C ASN A 81 -11.69 -19.70 -26.91
N LEU A 82 -12.11 -18.71 -27.69
CA LEU A 82 -13.20 -18.74 -28.67
C LEU A 82 -12.63 -18.56 -30.08
#